data_AF-A0AAE0S3K6-F1
#
_entry.id   AF-A0AAE0S3K6-F1
#
_cell.length_a   1.000
_cell.length_b   1.000
_cell.length_c   1.000
_cell.angle_alpha   90.00
_cell.angle_beta   90.00
_cell.angle_gamma   90.00
#
_symmetry.space_group_name_H-M   'P 1'
#
loop_
_entity.id
_entity.type
_entity.pdbx_description
1 polymer ?
#
loop_
_entity_poly.entity_id
_entity_poly.type
_entity_poly.pdbx_seq_one_letter_code
_entity_poly.pdbx_strand_id
1 'polypeptide(L)'
;MACPAMLWIALLEDFVFDIPNPLELELAVDKAFDELKNLGMKSNNYFLAGHSLGGVFVGMYGMSHPTQLKGILLYASYLTREHALHAYPVPVMTLSGDLDGLTRITRIVDTFESVNCIIYYQGIINLPRKLENDVKNDTSATFRTPVIVMPGVNHGQFASGLMPPNVAKHDLKPDVTEENAHEQISNYTRDFILATLPDPNPYAKQAMVSLSVSYQNTLAIIQPLLDIKGLDDNSNHTSVWTSMSQKIIAGSNLDKYVKAYDTEVSVAYIGEKNPEEYLNEEGVTVLTYSSLRQPINPEDVSEVPQTPEEIMAKMKSSQAIADLLGNVTASGNLTCKDVNQVAFAYVLANTSTAAKKRFKQRGLPIMFYPDKPIKFEEDWIRSKLQLDYNELGLHVTSYSHVTNVKNQDNGSPGMHFCKLLSPYRAMEWIYIDSLKINGTINTTQS
;
A
#
# COMPACT_ATOMS: atom_id res chain seq x y z
N MET A 1 -20.20 3.16 -27.37
CA MET A 1 -21.42 3.96 -27.62
C MET A 1 -21.06 5.42 -27.43
N ALA A 2 -21.37 6.28 -28.41
CA ALA A 2 -21.10 7.72 -28.29
C ALA A 2 -22.06 8.35 -27.26
N CYS A 3 -21.50 9.15 -26.34
CA CYS A 3 -22.28 9.93 -25.39
C CYS A 3 -23.11 11.00 -26.13
N PRO A 4 -24.42 11.16 -25.86
CA PRO A 4 -25.21 12.22 -26.50
C PRO A 4 -25.00 13.61 -25.88
N ALA A 5 -24.21 13.72 -24.81
CA ALA A 5 -23.84 15.01 -24.26
C ALA A 5 -22.66 15.61 -25.02
N MET A 6 -22.78 16.89 -25.38
CA MET A 6 -21.68 17.68 -25.93
C MET A 6 -20.67 17.95 -24.81
N LEU A 7 -19.44 17.44 -24.98
CA LEU A 7 -18.35 17.68 -24.05
C LEU A 7 -17.61 18.96 -24.45
N TRP A 8 -17.50 19.89 -23.51
CA TRP A 8 -16.67 21.07 -23.61
C TRP A 8 -15.42 20.87 -22.77
N ILE A 9 -14.25 21.22 -23.31
CA ILE A 9 -12.96 21.01 -22.66
C ILE A 9 -12.22 22.34 -22.70
N ALA A 10 -11.69 22.75 -21.56
CA ALA A 10 -10.71 23.82 -21.44
C ALA A 10 -9.45 23.22 -20.79
N LEU A 11 -8.28 23.59 -21.31
CA LEU A 11 -7.01 23.31 -20.65
C LEU A 11 -6.69 24.49 -19.75
N LEU A 12 -6.26 24.20 -18.52
CA LEU A 12 -5.81 25.25 -17.61
C LEU A 12 -4.36 25.58 -17.97
N GLU A 13 -4.10 26.84 -18.29
CA GLU A 13 -2.81 27.34 -18.76
C GLU A 13 -2.29 28.46 -17.82
N ASP A 14 -1.14 29.05 -18.16
CA ASP A 14 -0.55 30.21 -17.49
C ASP A 14 -0.03 29.97 -16.05
N PHE A 15 0.30 28.74 -15.69
CA PHE A 15 0.98 28.43 -14.42
C PHE A 15 2.45 28.83 -14.45
N VAL A 16 2.93 29.49 -13.40
CA VAL A 16 4.34 29.85 -13.29
C VAL A 16 5.19 28.58 -13.19
N PHE A 17 6.18 28.46 -14.08
CA PHE A 17 7.01 27.27 -14.26
C PHE A 17 6.27 25.99 -14.69
N ASP A 18 5.06 26.10 -15.25
CA ASP A 18 4.22 24.97 -15.61
C ASP A 18 3.88 24.05 -14.41
N ILE A 19 3.87 24.61 -13.20
CA ILE A 19 3.57 23.88 -11.96
C ILE A 19 2.29 24.46 -11.33
N PRO A 20 1.23 23.66 -11.17
CA PRO A 20 0.01 24.12 -10.52
C PRO A 20 0.29 24.54 -9.08
N ASN A 21 -0.43 25.56 -8.62
CA ASN A 21 -0.44 26.00 -7.22
C ASN A 21 -1.84 26.53 -6.87
N PRO A 22 -2.20 26.64 -5.57
CA PRO A 22 -3.58 26.93 -5.19
C PRO A 22 -4.12 28.26 -5.74
N LEU A 23 -3.31 29.33 -5.72
CA LEU A 23 -3.75 30.66 -6.13
C LEU A 23 -3.95 30.74 -7.65
N GLU A 24 -2.98 30.27 -8.43
CA GLU A 24 -3.09 30.29 -9.89
C GLU A 24 -4.15 29.30 -10.40
N LEU A 25 -4.37 28.19 -9.69
CA LEU A 25 -5.41 27.24 -10.06
C LEU A 25 -6.80 27.86 -9.97
N GLU A 26 -7.08 28.63 -8.92
CA GLU A 26 -8.37 29.32 -8.77
C GLU A 26 -8.62 30.28 -9.93
N LEU A 27 -7.64 31.13 -10.23
CA LEU A 27 -7.71 32.09 -11.34
C LEU A 27 -7.85 31.39 -12.71
N ALA A 28 -7.12 30.29 -12.93
CA ALA A 28 -7.19 29.53 -14.16
C ALA A 28 -8.55 28.85 -14.36
N VAL A 29 -9.15 28.31 -13.28
CA VAL A 29 -10.47 27.70 -13.32
C VAL A 29 -11.55 28.74 -13.64
N ASP A 30 -11.52 29.91 -12.99
CA ASP A 30 -12.48 30.98 -13.25
C ASP A 30 -12.38 31.48 -14.71
N LYS A 31 -11.16 31.70 -15.20
CA LYS A 31 -10.91 32.07 -16.60
C LYS A 31 -11.48 31.03 -17.56
N ALA A 32 -11.21 29.75 -17.32
CA ALA A 32 -11.72 28.66 -18.14
C ALA A 32 -13.25 28.60 -18.15
N PHE A 33 -13.90 28.79 -17.00
CA PHE A 33 -15.37 28.81 -16.93
C PHE A 33 -15.97 29.96 -17.75
N ASP A 34 -15.37 31.14 -17.70
CA ASP A 34 -15.84 32.29 -18.47
C ASP A 34 -15.59 32.13 -19.97
N GLU A 35 -14.45 31.59 -20.37
CA GLU A 35 -14.16 31.26 -21.77
C GLU A 35 -15.14 30.23 -22.33
N LEU A 36 -15.45 29.15 -21.60
CA LEU A 36 -16.42 28.15 -22.01
C LEU A 36 -17.82 28.76 -22.19
N LYS A 37 -18.27 29.63 -21.28
CA LYS A 37 -19.54 30.35 -21.41
C LYS A 37 -19.54 31.29 -22.62
N ASN A 38 -18.45 32.03 -22.83
CA ASN A 38 -18.30 32.95 -23.96
C ASN A 38 -18.33 32.22 -25.31
N LEU A 39 -17.82 30.99 -25.36
CA LEU A 39 -17.92 30.11 -26.53
C LEU A 39 -19.30 29.45 -26.70
N GLY A 40 -20.24 29.69 -25.78
CA GLY A 40 -21.64 29.28 -25.90
C GLY A 40 -22.02 28.07 -25.06
N MET A 41 -21.17 27.60 -24.15
CA MET A 41 -21.55 26.56 -23.21
C MET A 41 -22.67 27.06 -22.27
N LYS A 42 -23.81 26.37 -22.28
CA LYS A 42 -24.99 26.72 -21.46
C LYS A 42 -25.11 25.93 -20.16
N SER A 43 -24.29 24.90 -20.00
CA SER A 43 -24.30 24.01 -18.84
C SER A 43 -23.58 24.65 -17.65
N ASN A 44 -24.01 24.32 -16.44
CA ASN A 44 -23.29 24.63 -15.19
C ASN A 44 -22.73 23.36 -14.53
N ASN A 45 -22.63 22.26 -15.28
CA ASN A 45 -22.08 21.00 -14.80
C ASN A 45 -20.58 20.95 -15.10
N TYR A 46 -19.78 21.51 -14.19
CA TYR A 46 -18.32 21.51 -14.31
C TYR A 46 -17.70 20.31 -13.61
N PHE A 47 -16.67 19.76 -14.24
CA PHE A 47 -15.80 18.74 -13.67
C PHE A 47 -14.37 19.25 -13.79
N LEU A 48 -13.55 18.95 -12.79
CA LEU A 48 -12.15 19.34 -12.79
C LEU A 48 -11.27 18.09 -12.71
N ALA A 49 -10.29 17.99 -13.59
CA ALA A 49 -9.39 16.84 -13.69
C ALA A 49 -7.95 17.27 -13.45
N GLY A 50 -7.17 16.42 -12.78
CA GLY A 50 -5.76 16.66 -12.54
C GLY A 50 -4.94 15.39 -12.62
N HIS A 51 -3.77 15.47 -13.25
CA HIS A 51 -2.78 14.40 -13.33
C HIS A 51 -1.67 14.59 -12.30
N SER A 52 -1.25 13.51 -11.64
CA SER A 52 -0.11 13.53 -10.71
C SER A 52 -0.28 14.63 -9.65
N LEU A 53 0.71 15.50 -9.45
CA LEU A 53 0.64 16.67 -8.56
C LEU A 53 -0.58 17.58 -8.86
N GLY A 54 -0.98 17.74 -10.12
CA GLY A 54 -2.17 18.49 -10.48
C GLY A 54 -3.45 17.89 -9.87
N GLY A 55 -3.52 16.57 -9.75
CA GLY A 55 -4.64 15.90 -9.08
C GLY A 55 -4.72 16.21 -7.59
N VAL A 56 -3.58 16.39 -6.91
CA VAL A 56 -3.53 16.84 -5.50
C VAL A 56 -4.16 18.23 -5.37
N PHE A 57 -3.78 19.19 -6.22
CA PHE A 57 -4.36 20.53 -6.18
C PHE A 57 -5.83 20.57 -6.57
N VAL A 58 -6.27 19.72 -7.51
CA VAL A 58 -7.70 19.53 -7.83
C VAL A 58 -8.46 18.99 -6.61
N GLY A 59 -7.85 18.11 -5.82
CA GLY A 59 -8.38 17.65 -4.53
C GLY A 59 -8.46 18.75 -3.46
N MET A 60 -7.58 19.74 -3.48
CA MET A 60 -7.71 20.91 -2.59
C MET A 60 -8.81 21.87 -3.08
N TYR A 61 -8.88 22.08 -4.40
CA TYR A 61 -9.86 22.94 -5.03
C TYR A 61 -11.30 22.43 -4.81
N GLY A 62 -11.55 21.14 -5.06
CA GLY A 62 -12.88 20.56 -4.88
C GLY A 62 -13.37 20.59 -3.43
N MET A 63 -12.45 20.55 -2.45
CA MET A 63 -12.78 20.70 -1.03
C MET A 63 -13.20 22.14 -0.68
N SER A 64 -12.52 23.14 -1.25
CA SER A 64 -12.78 24.57 -1.02
C SER A 64 -13.97 25.12 -1.82
N HIS A 65 -14.30 24.50 -2.96
CA HIS A 65 -15.33 24.97 -3.90
C HIS A 65 -16.42 23.92 -4.21
N PRO A 66 -17.03 23.27 -3.20
CA PRO A 66 -17.88 22.10 -3.41
C PRO A 66 -19.17 22.38 -4.17
N THR A 67 -19.60 23.64 -4.27
CA THR A 67 -20.82 24.04 -4.99
C THR A 67 -20.57 24.33 -6.47
N GLN A 68 -19.31 24.56 -6.86
CA GLN A 68 -18.94 24.88 -8.25
C GLN A 68 -18.76 23.64 -9.12
N LEU A 69 -18.36 22.51 -8.51
CA LEU A 69 -18.04 21.28 -9.23
C LEU A 69 -19.11 20.21 -9.03
N LYS A 70 -19.35 19.41 -10.08
CA LYS A 70 -20.15 18.19 -10.00
C LYS A 70 -19.32 16.96 -9.66
N GLY A 71 -18.02 17.01 -9.89
CA GLY A 71 -17.08 16.00 -9.45
C GLY A 71 -15.66 16.34 -9.87
N ILE A 72 -14.70 15.59 -9.31
CA ILE A 72 -13.28 15.70 -9.67
C ILE A 72 -12.74 14.36 -10.18
N LEU A 73 -11.73 14.44 -11.06
CA LEU A 73 -11.08 13.29 -11.68
C LEU A 73 -9.58 13.32 -11.37
N LEU A 74 -9.11 12.31 -10.65
CA LEU A 74 -7.73 12.18 -10.21
C LEU A 74 -7.04 11.11 -11.07
N TYR A 75 -6.20 11.56 -11.99
CA TYR A 75 -5.46 10.69 -12.91
C TYR A 75 -4.05 10.46 -12.39
N ALA A 76 -3.66 9.19 -12.18
CA ALA A 76 -2.38 8.84 -11.56
C ALA A 76 -2.14 9.61 -10.24
N SER A 77 -3.22 9.89 -9.50
CA SER A 77 -3.26 10.77 -8.34
C SER A 77 -4.27 10.25 -7.31
N TYR A 78 -4.36 10.90 -6.16
CA TYR A 78 -5.15 10.49 -5.00
C TYR A 78 -5.57 11.73 -4.20
N LEU A 79 -6.55 11.56 -3.31
CA LEU A 79 -6.76 12.53 -2.24
C LEU A 79 -5.73 12.32 -1.13
N THR A 80 -5.15 13.42 -0.66
CA THR A 80 -4.24 13.45 0.49
C THR A 80 -4.95 12.93 1.73
N ARG A 81 -4.20 12.35 2.69
CA ARG A 81 -4.75 11.72 3.91
C ARG A 81 -5.64 12.63 4.76
N GLU A 82 -5.47 13.94 4.66
CA GLU A 82 -6.31 14.97 5.29
C GLU A 82 -7.74 15.02 4.74
N HIS A 83 -8.00 14.42 3.58
CA HIS A 83 -9.28 14.44 2.88
C HIS A 83 -9.82 13.02 2.71
N ALA A 84 -10.69 12.61 3.62
CA ALA A 84 -11.31 11.30 3.54
C ALA A 84 -12.29 11.23 2.36
N LEU A 85 -12.10 10.25 1.46
CA LEU A 85 -12.87 10.12 0.22
C LEU A 85 -14.39 10.07 0.46
N HIS A 86 -14.81 9.44 1.56
CA HIS A 86 -16.22 9.30 1.94
C HIS A 86 -16.88 10.61 2.38
N ALA A 87 -16.11 11.48 3.05
CA ALA A 87 -16.56 12.76 3.55
C ALA A 87 -16.34 13.88 2.53
N TYR A 88 -15.69 13.55 1.41
CA TYR A 88 -15.37 14.53 0.39
C TYR A 88 -16.66 15.09 -0.24
N PRO A 89 -16.79 16.43 -0.32
CA PRO A 89 -18.08 17.08 -0.53
C PRO A 89 -18.63 16.90 -1.95
N VAL A 90 -17.77 16.58 -2.92
CA VAL A 90 -18.15 16.27 -4.30
C VAL A 90 -17.77 14.83 -4.68
N PRO A 91 -18.42 14.22 -5.68
CA PRO A 91 -17.98 12.96 -6.27
C PRO A 91 -16.50 12.98 -6.72
N VAL A 92 -15.78 11.87 -6.56
CA VAL A 92 -14.34 11.76 -6.86
C VAL A 92 -14.01 10.47 -7.59
N MET A 93 -13.51 10.53 -8.81
CA MET A 93 -12.90 9.35 -9.44
C MET A 93 -11.40 9.35 -9.17
N THR A 94 -10.89 8.24 -8.63
CA THR A 94 -9.46 7.95 -8.57
C THR A 94 -9.13 6.89 -9.61
N LEU A 95 -8.23 7.21 -10.53
CA LEU A 95 -7.79 6.30 -11.58
C LEU A 95 -6.27 6.17 -11.55
N SER A 96 -5.75 4.95 -11.40
CA SER A 96 -4.32 4.66 -11.34
C SER A 96 -3.97 3.42 -12.14
N GLY A 97 -2.70 3.27 -12.52
CA GLY A 97 -2.16 2.06 -13.13
C GLY A 97 -1.58 1.09 -12.09
N ASP A 98 -1.58 -0.22 -12.37
CA ASP A 98 -0.86 -1.20 -11.54
C ASP A 98 0.66 -1.20 -11.76
N LEU A 99 1.12 -0.48 -12.79
CA LEU A 99 2.53 -0.23 -13.13
C LEU A 99 2.89 1.25 -12.95
N ASP A 100 2.11 2.02 -12.20
CA ASP A 100 2.47 3.39 -11.87
C ASP A 100 3.66 3.40 -10.88
N GLY A 101 4.81 3.90 -11.34
CA GLY A 101 6.04 3.94 -10.55
C GLY A 101 6.15 5.12 -9.58
N LEU A 102 5.25 6.11 -9.70
CA LEU A 102 5.22 7.32 -8.86
C LEU A 102 4.05 7.27 -7.88
N THR A 103 2.83 7.10 -8.38
CA THR A 103 1.64 6.80 -7.58
C THR A 103 1.57 5.30 -7.31
N ARG A 104 2.44 4.87 -6.38
CA ARG A 104 2.61 3.46 -6.01
C ARG A 104 1.28 2.77 -5.75
N ILE A 105 1.14 1.53 -6.25
CA ILE A 105 -0.08 0.74 -6.04
C ILE A 105 -0.43 0.56 -4.55
N THR A 106 0.56 0.52 -3.66
CA THR A 106 0.39 0.51 -2.19
C THR A 106 -0.30 1.77 -1.66
N ARG A 107 -0.03 2.95 -2.23
CA ARG A 107 -0.77 4.19 -1.89
C ARG A 107 -2.21 4.14 -2.39
N ILE A 108 -2.46 3.46 -3.51
CA ILE A 108 -3.83 3.22 -4.02
C ILE A 108 -4.56 2.20 -3.16
N VAL A 109 -3.87 1.20 -2.59
CA VAL A 109 -4.45 0.31 -1.58
C VAL A 109 -4.95 1.13 -0.39
N ASP A 110 -4.15 2.07 0.13
CA ASP A 110 -4.60 2.97 1.20
C ASP A 110 -5.82 3.80 0.79
N THR A 111 -5.83 4.36 -0.42
CA THR A 111 -6.99 5.11 -0.94
C THR A 111 -8.24 4.22 -1.02
N PHE A 112 -8.11 3.00 -1.53
CA PHE A 112 -9.20 2.03 -1.63
C PHE A 112 -9.69 1.62 -0.23
N GLU A 113 -8.80 1.40 0.72
CA GLU A 113 -9.16 1.12 2.11
C GLU A 113 -9.83 2.31 2.78
N SER A 114 -9.51 3.56 2.42
CA SER A 114 -10.20 4.76 2.95
C SER A 114 -11.68 4.83 2.53
N VAL A 115 -12.02 4.23 1.38
CA VAL A 115 -13.42 3.99 0.95
C VAL A 115 -14.07 2.89 1.77
N ASN A 116 -13.31 1.89 2.21
CA ASN A 116 -13.84 0.76 2.98
C ASN A 116 -13.75 0.94 4.52
N CYS A 117 -13.00 1.94 5.01
CA CYS A 117 -13.00 2.37 6.41
C CYS A 117 -14.35 3.02 6.80
N ILE A 118 -15.21 3.26 5.80
CA ILE A 118 -16.64 3.56 5.93
C ILE A 118 -17.40 2.47 6.71
N ILE A 119 -16.91 1.21 6.81
CA ILE A 119 -17.76 0.09 7.27
C ILE A 119 -17.60 -0.36 8.72
N TYR A 120 -16.66 0.21 9.46
CA TYR A 120 -16.21 -0.40 10.72
C TYR A 120 -16.82 0.20 12.00
N TYR A 121 -17.65 1.25 11.90
CA TYR A 121 -18.24 1.91 13.08
C TYR A 121 -19.65 1.43 13.48
N GLN A 122 -20.15 0.29 12.96
CA GLN A 122 -21.46 -0.29 13.36
C GLN A 122 -21.45 -1.72 13.92
N GLY A 123 -20.28 -2.25 14.31
CA GLY A 123 -20.20 -3.27 15.37
C GLY A 123 -20.29 -4.76 14.98
N ILE A 124 -19.57 -5.53 15.80
CA ILE A 124 -19.52 -7.00 15.99
C ILE A 124 -18.45 -7.76 15.17
N ILE A 125 -17.69 -8.55 15.94
CA ILE A 125 -16.39 -9.15 15.68
C ILE A 125 -16.50 -10.51 14.98
N ASN A 126 -15.50 -10.83 14.13
CA ASN A 126 -14.81 -12.13 13.92
C ASN A 126 -14.74 -12.69 12.48
N LEU A 127 -13.90 -12.08 11.63
CA LEU A 127 -12.84 -12.68 10.74
C LEU A 127 -12.36 -11.61 9.72
N PRO A 128 -11.14 -11.70 9.14
CA PRO A 128 -10.60 -10.75 8.15
C PRO A 128 -11.35 -10.91 6.82
N ARG A 129 -12.53 -10.28 6.76
CA ARG A 129 -13.41 -10.17 5.60
C ARG A 129 -13.70 -8.68 5.38
N LYS A 130 -12.68 -7.94 4.96
CA LYS A 130 -12.87 -6.61 4.34
C LYS A 130 -13.40 -6.86 2.92
N LEU A 131 -14.72 -6.89 2.74
CA LEU A 131 -15.43 -6.15 1.67
C LEU A 131 -16.95 -6.39 1.53
N GLU A 132 -17.65 -7.11 2.41
CA GLU A 132 -18.99 -7.63 2.04
C GLU A 132 -20.23 -7.07 2.77
N ASN A 133 -20.12 -6.15 3.73
CA ASN A 133 -21.30 -5.80 4.55
C ASN A 133 -21.91 -4.40 4.39
N ASP A 134 -21.25 -3.38 3.83
CA ASP A 134 -21.91 -2.06 3.67
C ASP A 134 -22.28 -1.69 2.25
N VAL A 135 -21.72 -2.38 1.25
CA VAL A 135 -22.28 -2.35 -0.11
C VAL A 135 -23.73 -2.87 -0.12
N LYS A 136 -24.18 -3.55 0.95
CA LYS A 136 -25.58 -3.98 1.10
C LYS A 136 -26.57 -2.84 1.40
N ASN A 137 -26.13 -1.69 1.93
CA ASN A 137 -27.06 -0.63 2.36
C ASN A 137 -26.91 0.71 1.62
N ASP A 138 -25.73 1.03 1.07
CA ASP A 138 -25.55 2.18 0.15
C ASP A 138 -24.50 1.86 -0.92
N THR A 139 -24.97 1.40 -2.08
CA THR A 139 -24.12 1.09 -3.24
C THR A 139 -23.58 2.34 -3.92
N SER A 140 -23.94 3.55 -3.47
CA SER A 140 -23.53 4.79 -4.14
C SER A 140 -22.03 5.04 -4.10
N ALA A 141 -21.32 4.55 -3.07
CA ALA A 141 -19.88 4.73 -2.94
C ALA A 141 -19.09 4.17 -4.14
N THR A 142 -19.53 3.06 -4.76
CA THR A 142 -18.81 2.40 -5.87
C THR A 142 -18.89 3.16 -7.19
N PHE A 143 -19.78 4.15 -7.30
CA PHE A 143 -19.91 5.01 -8.49
C PHE A 143 -19.79 6.51 -8.18
N ARG A 144 -20.01 6.93 -6.94
CA ARG A 144 -19.78 8.31 -6.45
C ARG A 144 -18.29 8.56 -6.20
N THR A 145 -17.60 7.58 -5.64
CA THR A 145 -16.17 7.69 -5.33
C THR A 145 -15.35 6.48 -5.81
N PRO A 146 -15.41 6.13 -7.12
CA PRO A 146 -14.76 4.94 -7.62
C PRO A 146 -13.22 5.08 -7.55
N VAL A 147 -12.57 4.07 -6.97
CA VAL A 147 -11.13 3.85 -7.04
C VAL A 147 -10.87 2.72 -8.02
N ILE A 148 -10.19 3.04 -9.13
CA ILE A 148 -9.99 2.13 -10.25
C ILE A 148 -8.49 1.95 -10.52
N VAL A 149 -8.04 0.69 -10.53
CA VAL A 149 -6.67 0.30 -10.94
C VAL A 149 -6.72 -0.35 -12.32
N MET A 150 -5.98 0.19 -13.28
CA MET A 150 -5.88 -0.31 -14.64
C MET A 150 -4.67 -1.25 -14.81
N PRO A 151 -4.88 -2.52 -15.21
CA PRO A 151 -3.78 -3.45 -15.45
C PRO A 151 -2.89 -3.02 -16.62
N GLY A 152 -1.58 -3.04 -16.39
CA GLY A 152 -0.55 -2.79 -17.39
C GLY A 152 -0.29 -1.32 -17.69
N VAL A 153 -1.01 -0.39 -17.07
CA VAL A 153 -0.87 1.06 -17.26
C VAL A 153 0.15 1.64 -16.28
N ASN A 154 0.97 2.58 -16.74
CA ASN A 154 1.95 3.29 -15.92
C ASN A 154 1.58 4.77 -15.69
N HIS A 155 2.41 5.53 -14.97
CA HIS A 155 2.12 6.93 -14.61
C HIS A 155 2.03 7.86 -15.83
N GLY A 156 2.97 7.71 -16.77
CA GLY A 156 3.11 8.59 -17.92
C GLY A 156 1.98 8.43 -18.95
N GLN A 157 1.34 7.25 -19.00
CA GLN A 157 0.22 6.97 -19.91
C GLN A 157 -1.07 7.74 -19.59
N PHE A 158 -1.12 8.46 -18.47
CA PHE A 158 -2.20 9.40 -18.16
C PHE A 158 -2.03 10.78 -18.82
N ALA A 159 -0.88 11.00 -19.46
CA ALA A 159 -0.57 12.18 -20.24
C ALA A 159 -0.21 11.79 -21.68
N SER A 160 0.13 12.79 -22.49
CA SER A 160 0.66 12.61 -23.84
C SER A 160 1.94 13.42 -24.00
N GLY A 161 2.78 13.03 -24.97
CA GLY A 161 4.02 13.74 -25.28
C GLY A 161 5.20 13.34 -24.40
N LEU A 162 6.23 14.19 -24.37
CA LEU A 162 7.46 13.90 -23.65
C LEU A 162 7.26 14.04 -22.14
N MET A 163 7.53 12.96 -21.41
CA MET A 163 7.39 12.97 -19.95
C MET A 163 8.51 13.79 -19.28
N PRO A 164 8.20 14.52 -18.19
CA PRO A 164 9.21 15.20 -17.38
C PRO A 164 10.30 14.23 -16.91
N PRO A 165 11.55 14.69 -16.70
CA PRO A 165 12.66 13.82 -16.31
C PRO A 165 12.38 12.97 -15.06
N ASN A 166 11.66 13.50 -14.06
CA ASN A 166 11.29 12.75 -12.86
C ASN A 166 10.38 11.54 -13.18
N VAL A 167 9.36 11.77 -14.02
CA VAL A 167 8.43 10.72 -14.46
C VAL A 167 9.17 9.70 -15.31
N ALA A 168 9.92 10.14 -16.32
CA ALA A 168 10.69 9.25 -17.19
C ALA A 168 11.70 8.37 -16.42
N LYS A 169 12.22 8.87 -15.30
CA LYS A 169 13.18 8.17 -14.43
C LYS A 169 12.50 7.16 -13.50
N HIS A 170 11.42 7.53 -12.84
CA HIS A 170 10.84 6.71 -11.75
C HIS A 170 9.64 5.86 -12.15
N ASP A 171 9.06 6.08 -13.33
CA ASP A 171 7.93 5.31 -13.82
C ASP A 171 8.35 3.92 -14.34
N LEU A 172 7.40 2.98 -14.36
CA LEU A 172 7.66 1.62 -14.82
C LEU A 172 7.35 1.48 -16.30
N LYS A 173 7.97 0.50 -16.94
CA LYS A 173 7.63 0.13 -18.33
C LYS A 173 6.21 -0.44 -18.37
N PRO A 174 5.28 0.12 -19.17
CA PRO A 174 3.91 -0.37 -19.23
C PRO A 174 3.84 -1.70 -20.01
N ASP A 175 2.74 -2.42 -19.82
CA ASP A 175 2.43 -3.64 -20.58
C ASP A 175 1.42 -3.39 -21.71
N VAL A 176 0.74 -2.25 -21.71
CA VAL A 176 -0.21 -1.83 -22.76
C VAL A 176 0.32 -0.67 -23.58
N THR A 177 -0.23 -0.48 -24.77
CA THR A 177 0.06 0.69 -25.62
C THR A 177 -0.55 1.96 -25.04
N GLU A 178 0.00 3.11 -25.40
CA GLU A 178 -0.56 4.43 -25.04
C GLU A 178 -2.02 4.58 -25.52
N GLU A 179 -2.33 4.17 -26.76
CA GLU A 179 -3.68 4.17 -27.31
C GLU A 179 -4.68 3.37 -26.45
N ASN A 180 -4.29 2.17 -26.01
CA ASN A 180 -5.14 1.33 -25.16
C ASN A 180 -5.33 1.96 -23.77
N ALA A 181 -4.27 2.51 -23.18
CA ALA A 181 -4.37 3.22 -21.91
C ALA A 181 -5.31 4.43 -22.01
N HIS A 182 -5.16 5.26 -23.04
CA HIS A 182 -6.04 6.41 -23.29
C HIS A 182 -7.49 6.01 -23.54
N GLU A 183 -7.72 4.91 -24.28
CA GLU A 183 -9.07 4.37 -24.46
C GLU A 183 -9.71 3.98 -23.12
N GLN A 184 -8.98 3.26 -22.25
CA GLN A 184 -9.46 2.91 -20.91
C GLN A 184 -9.75 4.16 -20.05
N ILE A 185 -8.82 5.11 -20.01
CA ILE A 185 -8.98 6.38 -19.27
C ILE A 185 -10.22 7.14 -19.76
N SER A 186 -10.42 7.21 -21.07
CA SER A 186 -11.56 7.90 -21.67
C SER A 186 -12.90 7.21 -21.32
N ASN A 187 -12.93 5.87 -21.30
CA ASN A 187 -14.12 5.11 -20.95
C ASN A 187 -14.50 5.32 -19.48
N TYR A 188 -13.55 5.27 -18.55
CA TYR A 188 -13.82 5.51 -17.13
C TYR A 188 -14.22 6.97 -16.86
N THR A 189 -13.55 7.92 -17.51
CA THR A 189 -13.90 9.34 -17.44
C THR A 189 -15.33 9.60 -17.91
N ARG A 190 -15.71 9.04 -19.07
CA ARG A 190 -17.07 9.11 -19.58
C ARG A 190 -18.06 8.53 -18.57
N ASP A 191 -17.82 7.32 -18.08
CA ASP A 191 -18.76 6.63 -17.20
C ASP A 191 -18.92 7.39 -15.88
N PHE A 192 -17.84 7.91 -15.31
CA PHE A 192 -17.91 8.74 -14.10
C PHE A 192 -18.73 10.02 -14.29
N ILE A 193 -18.49 10.75 -15.38
CA ILE A 193 -19.28 11.95 -15.72
C ILE A 193 -20.76 11.57 -15.87
N LEU A 194 -21.07 10.53 -16.65
CA LEU A 194 -22.45 10.10 -16.90
C LEU A 194 -23.18 9.62 -15.65
N ALA A 195 -22.49 8.98 -14.72
CA ALA A 195 -23.03 8.53 -13.44
C ALA A 195 -23.28 9.70 -12.46
N THR A 196 -22.57 10.81 -12.65
CA THR A 196 -22.57 11.96 -11.72
C THR A 196 -23.51 13.10 -12.15
N LEU A 197 -23.87 13.17 -13.43
CA LEU A 197 -24.74 14.24 -13.94
C LEU A 197 -26.14 14.21 -13.27
N PRO A 198 -26.69 15.38 -12.86
CA PRO A 198 -27.93 15.47 -12.10
C PRO A 198 -29.23 15.33 -12.92
N ASP A 199 -29.16 15.48 -14.24
CA ASP A 199 -30.32 15.39 -15.14
C ASP A 199 -30.69 13.92 -15.43
N PRO A 200 -31.95 13.59 -15.82
CA PRO A 200 -32.31 12.25 -16.26
C PRO A 200 -31.52 11.86 -17.52
N ASN A 201 -30.36 11.25 -17.29
CA ASN A 201 -29.47 10.73 -18.29
C ASN A 201 -29.75 9.23 -18.47
N PRO A 202 -30.23 8.77 -19.64
CA PRO A 202 -30.57 7.36 -19.86
C PRO A 202 -29.34 6.43 -19.76
N TYR A 203 -28.12 6.97 -19.83
CA TYR A 203 -26.87 6.20 -19.71
C TYR A 203 -26.35 6.12 -18.28
N ALA A 204 -26.88 6.87 -17.32
CA ALA A 204 -26.36 6.93 -15.95
C ALA A 204 -26.33 5.54 -15.30
N LYS A 205 -27.41 4.76 -15.44
CA LYS A 205 -27.48 3.40 -14.89
C LYS A 205 -26.42 2.47 -15.47
N GLN A 206 -26.18 2.53 -16.78
CA GLN A 206 -25.14 1.71 -17.42
C GLN A 206 -23.75 2.12 -16.95
N ALA A 207 -23.50 3.42 -16.82
CA ALA A 207 -22.25 3.95 -16.34
C ALA A 207 -21.97 3.57 -14.87
N MET A 208 -22.97 3.66 -13.99
CA MET A 208 -22.87 3.20 -12.60
C MET A 208 -22.54 1.71 -12.50
N VAL A 209 -23.13 0.87 -13.36
CA VAL A 209 -22.81 -0.56 -13.44
C VAL A 209 -21.36 -0.76 -13.89
N SER A 210 -20.91 -0.05 -14.93
CA SER A 210 -19.53 -0.11 -15.43
C SER A 210 -18.50 0.24 -14.35
N LEU A 211 -18.73 1.33 -13.61
CA LEU A 211 -17.88 1.76 -12.50
C LEU A 211 -17.88 0.75 -11.34
N SER A 212 -19.06 0.20 -11.00
CA SER A 212 -19.17 -0.80 -9.94
C SER A 212 -18.45 -2.10 -10.28
N VAL A 213 -18.51 -2.55 -11.55
CA VAL A 213 -17.73 -3.69 -12.04
C VAL A 213 -16.23 -3.39 -11.97
N SER A 214 -15.82 -2.18 -12.32
CA SER A 214 -14.41 -1.77 -12.31
C SER A 214 -13.83 -1.64 -10.90
N TYR A 215 -14.65 -1.25 -9.93
CA TYR A 215 -14.31 -1.30 -8.52
C TYR A 215 -14.06 -2.74 -8.04
N GLN A 216 -14.90 -3.70 -8.45
CA GLN A 216 -14.69 -5.12 -8.14
C GLN A 216 -13.44 -5.69 -8.83
N ASN A 217 -13.16 -5.29 -10.07
CA ASN A 217 -11.92 -5.65 -10.74
C ASN A 217 -10.69 -5.09 -10.01
N THR A 218 -10.80 -3.87 -9.49
CA THR A 218 -9.76 -3.24 -8.66
C THR A 218 -9.51 -4.04 -7.40
N LEU A 219 -10.57 -4.45 -6.68
CA LEU A 219 -10.45 -5.35 -5.53
C LEU A 219 -9.66 -6.61 -5.91
N ALA A 220 -9.99 -7.27 -7.02
CA ALA A 220 -9.29 -8.48 -7.45
C ALA A 220 -7.78 -8.24 -7.73
N ILE A 221 -7.41 -7.07 -8.23
CA ILE A 221 -6.01 -6.68 -8.48
C ILE A 221 -5.26 -6.47 -7.16
N ILE A 222 -5.89 -5.78 -6.19
CA ILE A 222 -5.23 -5.38 -4.94
C ILE A 222 -5.41 -6.38 -3.80
N GLN A 223 -6.29 -7.39 -3.93
CA GLN A 223 -6.54 -8.36 -2.87
C GLN A 223 -5.26 -9.02 -2.35
N PRO A 224 -4.31 -9.46 -3.19
CA PRO A 224 -3.04 -9.99 -2.69
C PRO A 224 -2.25 -8.99 -1.85
N LEU A 225 -2.31 -7.69 -2.18
CA LEU A 225 -1.65 -6.64 -1.40
C LEU A 225 -2.34 -6.44 -0.05
N LEU A 226 -3.68 -6.47 -0.01
CA LEU A 226 -4.47 -6.39 1.23
C LEU A 226 -4.19 -7.58 2.16
N ASP A 227 -4.15 -8.80 1.60
CA ASP A 227 -3.89 -10.02 2.35
C ASP A 227 -2.50 -10.00 2.99
N ILE A 228 -1.48 -9.58 2.23
CA ILE A 228 -0.11 -9.46 2.73
C ILE A 228 0.02 -8.30 3.74
N LYS A 229 -0.63 -7.15 3.50
CA LYS A 229 -0.66 -6.03 4.45
C LYS A 229 -1.19 -6.46 5.81
N GLY A 230 -2.25 -7.28 5.83
CA GLY A 230 -2.85 -7.81 7.05
C GLY A 230 -1.96 -8.77 7.87
N LEU A 231 -0.83 -9.22 7.32
CA LEU A 231 0.15 -10.02 8.06
C LEU A 231 1.05 -9.15 8.95
N ASP A 232 1.31 -7.92 8.53
CA ASP A 232 2.21 -7.00 9.23
C ASP A 232 1.49 -6.36 10.41
N ASP A 233 0.32 -5.79 10.16
CA ASP A 233 -0.57 -5.14 11.15
C ASP A 233 -2.04 -5.37 10.75
N ASN A 234 -2.92 -5.45 11.74
CA ASN A 234 -4.35 -5.61 11.59
C ASN A 234 -5.12 -4.86 12.68
N SER A 235 -6.46 -4.86 12.60
CA SER A 235 -7.32 -4.10 13.51
C SER A 235 -7.17 -4.44 14.99
N ASN A 236 -6.52 -5.56 15.33
CA ASN A 236 -6.27 -5.96 16.71
C ASN A 236 -4.88 -5.52 17.21
N HIS A 237 -4.12 -4.74 16.43
CA HIS A 237 -2.74 -4.36 16.72
C HIS A 237 -1.87 -5.58 16.99
N THR A 238 -1.83 -6.48 16.00
CA THR A 238 -1.03 -7.72 16.07
C THR A 238 -0.34 -7.97 14.73
N SER A 239 0.87 -8.52 14.80
CA SER A 239 1.62 -9.01 13.65
C SER A 239 1.47 -10.53 13.53
N VAL A 240 0.60 -10.97 12.61
CA VAL A 240 0.47 -12.39 12.25
C VAL A 240 1.81 -12.94 11.76
N TRP A 241 2.57 -12.10 11.04
CA TRP A 241 3.91 -12.45 10.59
C TRP A 241 4.88 -12.72 11.75
N THR A 242 4.83 -11.96 12.84
CA THR A 242 5.66 -12.22 14.04
C THR A 242 5.26 -13.56 14.69
N SER A 243 3.96 -13.86 14.78
CA SER A 243 3.49 -15.16 15.27
C SER A 243 3.95 -16.33 14.38
N MET A 244 3.93 -16.16 13.05
CA MET A 244 4.47 -17.14 12.10
C MET A 244 5.98 -17.29 12.25
N SER A 245 6.70 -16.19 12.42
CA SER A 245 8.14 -16.14 12.62
C SER A 245 8.58 -16.91 13.87
N GLN A 246 7.80 -16.85 14.96
CA GLN A 246 8.05 -17.65 16.15
C GLN A 246 8.02 -19.16 15.86
N LYS A 247 7.08 -19.62 15.04
CA LYS A 247 7.01 -21.03 14.64
C LYS A 247 8.17 -21.42 13.73
N ILE A 248 8.57 -20.52 12.82
CA ILE A 248 9.75 -20.71 11.97
C ILE A 248 11.00 -20.85 12.84
N ILE A 249 11.23 -19.93 13.79
CA ILE A 249 12.39 -19.97 14.70
C ILE A 249 12.37 -21.19 15.62
N ALA A 250 11.19 -21.65 16.06
CA ALA A 250 11.07 -22.91 16.79
C ALA A 250 11.58 -24.09 15.94
N GLY A 251 11.32 -24.05 14.63
CA GLY A 251 11.76 -25.03 13.65
C GLY A 251 10.84 -26.24 13.53
N SER A 252 11.01 -27.01 12.45
CA SER A 252 10.06 -28.04 12.00
C SER A 252 9.83 -29.20 12.96
N ASN A 253 10.71 -29.42 13.95
CA ASN A 253 10.48 -30.45 14.96
C ASN A 253 9.55 -29.95 16.08
N LEU A 254 9.49 -28.63 16.28
CA LEU A 254 8.79 -27.98 17.38
C LEU A 254 7.53 -27.24 16.95
N ASP A 255 7.43 -26.80 15.69
CA ASP A 255 6.33 -25.97 15.18
C ASP A 255 4.93 -26.50 15.48
N LYS A 256 4.72 -27.82 15.39
CA LYS A 256 3.46 -28.51 15.71
C LYS A 256 3.06 -28.45 17.18
N TYR A 257 4.02 -28.18 18.06
CA TYR A 257 3.82 -28.00 19.50
C TYR A 257 3.75 -26.52 19.90
N VAL A 258 3.96 -25.58 18.97
CA VAL A 258 4.01 -24.15 19.27
C VAL A 258 2.74 -23.45 18.81
N LYS A 259 2.06 -22.81 19.75
CA LYS A 259 1.06 -21.77 19.47
C LYS A 259 1.70 -20.42 19.76
N ALA A 260 1.64 -19.50 18.80
CA ALA A 260 2.22 -18.17 18.95
C ALA A 260 1.12 -17.12 18.78
N TYR A 261 1.13 -16.13 19.66
CA TYR A 261 0.27 -14.96 19.60
C TYR A 261 1.15 -13.72 19.69
N ASP A 262 0.80 -12.66 18.98
CA ASP A 262 1.55 -11.42 18.97
C ASP A 262 0.74 -10.28 19.57
N THR A 263 1.43 -9.29 20.12
CA THR A 263 0.89 -7.98 20.43
C THR A 263 1.84 -6.93 19.88
N GLU A 264 1.31 -6.06 19.01
CA GLU A 264 2.06 -4.91 18.52
C GLU A 264 2.09 -3.83 19.61
N VAL A 265 3.27 -3.27 19.83
CA VAL A 265 3.49 -2.12 20.70
C VAL A 265 4.30 -1.06 19.97
N SER A 266 4.18 0.19 20.40
CA SER A 266 5.01 1.26 19.85
C SER A 266 6.50 1.03 20.14
N VAL A 267 7.37 1.62 19.32
CA VAL A 267 8.83 1.56 19.50
C VAL A 267 9.27 2.04 20.90
N ALA A 268 8.51 2.96 21.52
CA ALA A 268 8.82 3.45 22.87
C ALA A 268 8.63 2.38 23.97
N TYR A 269 7.75 1.41 23.76
CA TYR A 269 7.39 0.40 24.77
C TYR A 269 7.95 -0.99 24.47
N ILE A 270 8.49 -1.24 23.26
CA ILE A 270 8.99 -2.58 22.89
C ILE A 270 10.11 -3.07 23.82
N GLY A 271 10.94 -2.17 24.36
CA GLY A 271 12.00 -2.52 25.32
C GLY A 271 11.49 -3.00 26.68
N GLU A 272 10.26 -2.63 27.06
CA GLU A 272 9.64 -3.06 28.33
C GLU A 272 8.94 -4.42 28.21
N LYS A 273 8.82 -4.95 26.98
CA LYS A 273 8.14 -6.20 26.69
C LYS A 273 9.14 -7.31 26.42
N ASN A 274 8.95 -8.46 27.06
CA ASN A 274 9.71 -9.66 26.77
C ASN A 274 8.74 -10.80 26.45
N PRO A 275 9.08 -11.67 25.48
CA PRO A 275 8.28 -12.84 25.18
C PRO A 275 8.04 -13.70 26.41
N GLU A 276 6.83 -14.24 26.51
CA GLU A 276 6.41 -15.12 27.60
C GLU A 276 6.05 -16.50 27.04
N GLU A 277 6.32 -17.54 27.82
CA GLU A 277 6.02 -18.92 27.43
C GLU A 277 5.22 -19.66 28.50
N TYR A 278 4.25 -20.47 28.05
CA TYR A 278 3.38 -21.25 28.92
C TYR A 278 3.29 -22.68 28.37
N LEU A 279 3.66 -23.67 29.19
CA LEU A 279 3.47 -25.08 28.87
C LEU A 279 2.04 -25.50 29.23
N ASN A 280 1.35 -26.18 28.31
CA ASN A 280 0.04 -26.77 28.52
C ASN A 280 -0.04 -28.17 27.88
N GLU A 281 -1.21 -28.82 28.00
CA GLU A 281 -1.42 -30.18 27.48
C GLU A 281 -1.25 -30.29 25.95
N GLU A 282 -1.42 -29.20 25.21
CA GLU A 282 -1.34 -29.14 23.76
C GLU A 282 0.05 -28.72 23.24
N GLY A 283 0.98 -28.34 24.13
CA GLY A 283 2.33 -27.91 23.80
C GLY A 283 2.72 -26.59 24.49
N VAL A 284 3.48 -25.75 23.80
CA VAL A 284 3.96 -24.45 24.29
C VAL A 284 3.18 -23.33 23.62
N THR A 285 2.62 -22.45 24.44
CA THR A 285 2.10 -21.15 23.98
C THR A 285 3.19 -20.10 24.19
N VAL A 286 3.49 -19.31 23.16
CA VAL A 286 4.43 -18.19 23.21
C VAL A 286 3.69 -16.90 22.92
N LEU A 287 3.76 -15.96 23.84
CA LEU A 287 3.34 -14.57 23.64
C LEU A 287 4.55 -13.80 23.12
N THR A 288 4.40 -13.27 21.91
CA THR A 288 5.41 -12.48 21.19
C THR A 288 5.01 -11.02 21.16
N TYR A 289 5.98 -10.15 20.94
CA TYR A 289 5.75 -8.72 20.83
C TYR A 289 6.41 -8.19 19.58
N SER A 290 5.71 -7.31 18.88
CA SER A 290 6.18 -6.69 17.66
C SER A 290 6.13 -5.17 17.74
N SER A 291 6.95 -4.50 16.92
CA SER A 291 6.81 -3.07 16.67
C SER A 291 7.11 -2.79 15.21
N LEU A 292 6.20 -2.10 14.53
CA LEU A 292 6.37 -1.73 13.13
C LEU A 292 6.99 -0.35 13.02
N ARG A 293 8.02 -0.23 12.18
CA ARG A 293 8.56 1.07 11.82
C ARG A 293 7.99 1.50 10.47
N GLN A 294 7.18 2.55 10.49
CA GLN A 294 6.66 3.14 9.26
C GLN A 294 7.65 4.17 8.68
N PRO A 295 7.70 4.32 7.35
CA PRO A 295 8.44 5.39 6.70
C PRO A 295 7.84 6.76 7.07
N ILE A 296 8.70 7.77 7.17
CA ILE A 296 8.28 9.15 7.46
C ILE A 296 7.79 9.80 6.17
N ASN A 297 6.50 10.14 6.08
CA ASN A 297 5.87 10.76 4.91
C ASN A 297 4.86 11.86 5.29
N PRO A 298 5.31 12.97 5.93
CA PRO A 298 4.42 14.02 6.42
C PRO A 298 3.68 14.76 5.31
N GLU A 299 4.31 14.92 4.14
CA GLU A 299 3.74 15.60 2.97
C GLU A 299 2.85 14.67 2.11
N ASP A 300 2.60 13.43 2.55
CA ASP A 300 1.84 12.41 1.83
C ASP A 300 2.23 12.28 0.35
N VAL A 301 3.54 12.16 0.09
CA VAL A 301 4.09 11.97 -1.25
C VAL A 301 3.97 10.49 -1.63
N SER A 302 3.41 10.18 -2.80
CA SER A 302 3.19 8.81 -3.25
C SER A 302 4.44 8.06 -3.67
N GLU A 303 5.52 8.78 -4.02
CA GLU A 303 6.81 8.17 -4.35
C GLU A 303 7.47 7.51 -3.14
N VAL A 304 7.12 7.96 -1.93
CA VAL A 304 7.58 7.36 -0.67
C VAL A 304 6.86 6.02 -0.49
N PRO A 305 7.58 4.91 -0.22
CA PRO A 305 6.97 3.65 0.17
C PRO A 305 5.95 3.83 1.29
N GLN A 306 4.81 3.13 1.23
CA GLN A 306 3.80 3.16 2.31
C GLN A 306 3.89 1.95 3.25
N THR A 307 4.78 1.02 2.93
CA THR A 307 4.92 -0.25 3.65
C THR A 307 5.92 -0.12 4.80
N PRO A 308 5.81 -0.92 5.87
CA PRO A 308 6.76 -0.86 6.99
C PRO A 308 8.20 -1.09 6.54
N GLU A 309 9.15 -0.31 7.07
CA GLU A 309 10.58 -0.49 6.80
C GLU A 309 11.15 -1.69 7.56
N GLU A 310 10.59 -2.00 8.72
CA GLU A 310 10.96 -3.16 9.54
C GLU A 310 9.81 -3.58 10.47
N ILE A 311 9.83 -4.86 10.85
CA ILE A 311 9.09 -5.39 11.99
C ILE A 311 10.12 -5.81 13.04
N MET A 312 10.12 -5.14 14.19
CA MET A 312 10.92 -5.53 15.36
C MET A 312 10.21 -6.68 16.08
N ALA A 313 10.65 -7.91 15.87
CA ALA A 313 10.03 -9.08 16.47
C ALA A 313 10.81 -9.57 17.69
N LYS A 314 10.15 -9.63 18.85
CA LYS A 314 10.66 -10.30 20.04
C LYS A 314 10.03 -11.68 20.16
N MET A 315 10.86 -12.72 20.11
CA MET A 315 10.47 -14.14 20.11
C MET A 315 11.33 -14.97 21.07
N LYS A 316 10.96 -16.23 21.28
CA LYS A 316 11.72 -17.27 21.99
C LYS A 316 12.54 -18.10 21.02
N SER A 317 13.74 -18.49 21.45
CA SER A 317 14.62 -19.39 20.69
C SER A 317 14.10 -20.83 20.66
N SER A 318 14.49 -21.58 19.62
CA SER A 318 14.19 -23.03 19.51
C SER A 318 14.65 -23.80 20.76
N GLN A 319 15.83 -23.48 21.28
CA GLN A 319 16.38 -24.14 22.47
C GLN A 319 15.51 -23.89 23.71
N ALA A 320 15.02 -22.66 23.93
CA ALA A 320 14.17 -22.36 25.08
C ALA A 320 12.85 -23.16 25.04
N ILE A 321 12.28 -23.31 23.84
CA ILE A 321 11.06 -24.09 23.64
C ILE A 321 11.32 -25.59 23.83
N ALA A 322 12.43 -26.10 23.30
CA ALA A 322 12.85 -27.49 23.47
C ALA A 322 13.06 -27.85 24.95
N ASP A 323 13.75 -26.98 25.70
CA ASP A 323 14.01 -27.17 27.13
C ASP A 323 12.71 -27.23 27.94
N LEU A 324 11.71 -26.42 27.58
CA LEU A 324 10.39 -26.45 28.21
C LEU A 324 9.61 -27.74 27.93
N LEU A 325 9.77 -28.31 26.72
CA LEU A 325 9.11 -29.56 26.33
C LEU A 325 9.81 -30.81 26.87
N GLY A 326 11.09 -30.73 27.24
CA GLY A 326 11.90 -31.77 27.89
C GLY A 326 12.25 -33.00 27.04
N ASN A 327 11.41 -33.39 26.09
CA ASN A 327 11.55 -34.63 25.29
C ASN A 327 11.73 -34.38 23.78
N VAL A 328 11.85 -33.12 23.36
CA VAL A 328 12.00 -32.77 21.94
C VAL A 328 13.29 -31.99 21.77
N THR A 329 14.09 -32.36 20.78
CA THR A 329 15.33 -31.65 20.47
C THR A 329 15.04 -30.38 19.68
N ALA A 330 15.76 -29.31 20.01
CA ALA A 330 15.75 -28.09 19.21
C ALA A 330 16.07 -28.43 17.75
N SER A 331 15.28 -27.88 16.83
CA SER A 331 15.72 -27.78 15.45
C SER A 331 16.95 -26.85 15.42
N GLY A 332 17.89 -27.09 14.51
CA GLY A 332 19.16 -26.33 14.45
C GLY A 332 18.98 -24.80 14.43
N ASN A 333 20.09 -24.06 14.47
CA ASN A 333 20.12 -22.60 14.63
C ASN A 333 19.56 -21.84 13.40
N LEU A 334 18.23 -21.84 13.23
CA LEU A 334 17.54 -20.93 12.32
C LEU A 334 17.77 -19.49 12.76
N THR A 335 17.98 -18.63 11.78
CA THR A 335 18.43 -17.24 11.94
C THR A 335 17.34 -16.26 11.51
N CYS A 336 17.49 -14.98 11.85
CA CYS A 336 16.58 -13.94 11.37
C CYS A 336 16.63 -13.81 9.84
N LYS A 337 17.79 -14.06 9.23
CA LYS A 337 17.95 -14.23 7.78
C LYS A 337 17.02 -15.30 7.23
N ASP A 338 16.94 -16.48 7.86
CA ASP A 338 16.08 -17.57 7.38
C ASP A 338 14.59 -17.16 7.42
N VAL A 339 14.17 -16.47 8.49
CA VAL A 339 12.82 -15.91 8.58
C VAL A 339 12.56 -14.90 7.45
N ASN A 340 13.49 -14.00 7.17
CA ASN A 340 13.37 -13.02 6.09
C ASN A 340 13.32 -13.68 4.68
N GLN A 341 14.05 -14.78 4.48
CA GLN A 341 13.96 -15.58 3.26
C GLN A 341 12.58 -16.23 3.11
N VAL A 342 12.02 -16.76 4.19
CA VAL A 342 10.66 -17.31 4.21
C VAL A 342 9.62 -16.21 3.94
N ALA A 343 9.80 -15.00 4.48
CA ALA A 343 8.93 -13.85 4.20
C ALA A 343 8.82 -13.62 2.69
N PHE A 344 9.98 -13.49 2.01
CA PHE A 344 9.99 -13.25 0.57
C PHE A 344 9.44 -14.44 -0.23
N ALA A 345 9.76 -15.67 0.16
CA ALA A 345 9.20 -16.86 -0.51
C ALA A 345 7.68 -16.94 -0.38
N TYR A 346 7.14 -16.63 0.81
CA TYR A 346 5.71 -16.58 1.07
C TYR A 346 5.03 -15.50 0.23
N VAL A 347 5.59 -14.29 0.21
CA VAL A 347 5.06 -13.17 -0.57
C VAL A 347 5.11 -13.47 -2.07
N LEU A 348 6.23 -14.01 -2.56
CA LEU A 348 6.36 -14.40 -3.96
C LEU A 348 5.30 -15.45 -4.31
N ALA A 349 5.02 -16.43 -3.44
CA ALA A 349 3.97 -17.43 -3.68
C ALA A 349 2.57 -16.78 -3.80
N ASN A 350 2.27 -15.82 -2.93
CA ASN A 350 0.96 -15.15 -2.84
C ASN A 350 0.81 -13.91 -3.76
N THR A 351 1.87 -13.51 -4.46
CA THR A 351 1.81 -12.43 -5.45
C THR A 351 0.96 -12.83 -6.67
N SER A 352 0.22 -11.85 -7.23
CA SER A 352 -0.54 -12.02 -8.47
C SER A 352 0.32 -12.60 -9.60
N THR A 353 -0.31 -13.38 -10.48
CA THR A 353 0.38 -14.01 -11.62
C THR A 353 1.08 -12.97 -12.51
N ALA A 354 0.45 -11.80 -12.73
CA ALA A 354 1.00 -10.73 -13.55
C ALA A 354 2.26 -10.12 -12.92
N ALA A 355 2.19 -9.71 -11.64
CA ALA A 355 3.34 -9.14 -10.94
C ALA A 355 4.50 -10.16 -10.80
N LYS A 356 4.18 -11.42 -10.48
CA LYS A 356 5.15 -12.52 -10.43
C LYS A 356 5.86 -12.74 -11.78
N LYS A 357 5.11 -12.65 -12.88
CA LYS A 357 5.68 -12.75 -14.24
C LYS A 357 6.62 -11.58 -14.53
N ARG A 358 6.21 -10.34 -14.25
CA ARG A 358 7.04 -9.14 -14.44
C ARG A 358 8.33 -9.21 -13.63
N PHE A 359 8.23 -9.55 -12.35
CA PHE A 359 9.39 -9.73 -11.47
C PHE A 359 10.37 -10.77 -12.02
N LYS A 360 9.89 -11.95 -12.43
CA LYS A 360 10.76 -12.99 -13.02
C LYS A 360 11.41 -12.58 -14.35
N GLN A 361 10.74 -11.74 -15.14
CA GLN A 361 11.21 -11.37 -16.48
C GLN A 361 12.19 -10.20 -16.45
N ARG A 362 11.97 -9.22 -15.58
CA ARG A 362 12.73 -7.95 -15.58
C ARG A 362 12.97 -7.35 -14.20
N GLY A 363 12.56 -8.03 -13.13
CA GLY A 363 12.76 -7.55 -11.76
C GLY A 363 14.18 -7.81 -11.27
N LEU A 364 14.71 -6.87 -10.51
CA LEU A 364 15.96 -7.06 -9.76
C LEU A 364 15.77 -8.05 -8.59
N PRO A 365 16.78 -8.88 -8.29
CA PRO A 365 16.67 -9.87 -7.23
C PRO A 365 16.68 -9.23 -5.84
N ILE A 366 16.36 -10.05 -4.85
CA ILE A 366 16.56 -9.76 -3.43
C ILE A 366 17.62 -10.73 -2.88
N MET A 367 18.53 -10.21 -2.06
CA MET A 367 19.67 -10.95 -1.51
C MET A 367 19.67 -10.83 0.01
N PHE A 368 19.78 -11.97 0.70
CA PHE A 368 19.75 -12.03 2.16
C PHE A 368 21.14 -12.37 2.71
N TYR A 369 21.66 -11.53 3.59
CA TYR A 369 22.98 -11.65 4.19
C TYR A 369 22.92 -12.23 5.61
N PRO A 370 24.03 -12.78 6.13
CA PRO A 370 24.09 -13.22 7.52
C PRO A 370 23.71 -12.12 8.51
N ASP A 371 23.03 -12.50 9.58
CA ASP A 371 22.61 -11.56 10.63
C ASP A 371 23.81 -10.88 11.29
N LYS A 372 23.61 -9.65 11.75
CA LYS A 372 24.53 -8.92 12.61
C LYS A 372 24.12 -9.10 14.08
N PRO A 373 24.82 -9.94 14.87
CA PRO A 373 24.45 -10.17 16.25
C PRO A 373 24.75 -8.94 17.12
N ILE A 374 23.80 -8.58 17.97
CA ILE A 374 23.92 -7.50 18.93
C ILE A 374 23.84 -8.08 20.35
N LYS A 375 24.82 -7.69 21.18
CA LYS A 375 24.95 -8.19 22.54
C LYS A 375 23.92 -7.59 23.50
N PHE A 376 23.64 -6.29 23.41
CA PHE A 376 22.75 -5.58 24.34
C PHE A 376 21.40 -5.28 23.67
N GLU A 377 20.32 -5.44 24.41
CA GLU A 377 18.98 -5.23 23.87
C GLU A 377 18.74 -3.78 23.43
N GLU A 378 19.27 -2.81 24.18
CA GLU A 378 19.13 -1.38 23.87
C GLU A 378 19.76 -1.02 22.53
N ASP A 379 20.91 -1.63 22.21
CA ASP A 379 21.56 -1.46 20.92
C ASP A 379 20.74 -2.11 19.79
N TRP A 380 20.05 -3.21 20.07
CA TRP A 380 19.14 -3.86 19.11
C TRP A 380 17.89 -3.01 18.88
N ILE A 381 17.34 -2.37 19.91
CA ILE A 381 16.22 -1.43 19.75
C ILE A 381 16.61 -0.26 18.85
N ARG A 382 17.83 0.28 19.02
CA ARG A 382 18.34 1.42 18.23
C ARG A 382 18.78 1.06 16.81
N SER A 383 19.12 -0.20 16.56
CA SER A 383 19.46 -0.66 15.21
C SER A 383 18.22 -0.77 14.32
N LYS A 384 18.43 -0.92 13.01
CA LYS A 384 17.35 -1.06 12.03
C LYS A 384 17.65 -2.20 11.07
N LEU A 385 16.62 -2.84 10.53
CA LEU A 385 16.78 -3.67 9.34
C LEU A 385 17.53 -2.88 8.26
N GLN A 386 18.59 -3.47 7.69
CA GLN A 386 19.30 -2.82 6.60
C GLN A 386 18.66 -3.23 5.27
N LEU A 387 18.16 -2.24 4.54
CA LEU A 387 17.59 -2.36 3.21
C LEU A 387 18.46 -1.54 2.24
N ASP A 388 19.52 -2.15 1.73
CA ASP A 388 20.45 -1.46 0.82
C ASP A 388 20.03 -1.71 -0.63
N TYR A 389 19.65 -0.64 -1.30
CA TYR A 389 19.18 -0.65 -2.70
C TYR A 389 20.30 -0.23 -3.65
N ASN A 390 20.59 -1.03 -4.68
CA ASN A 390 21.58 -0.69 -5.72
C ASN A 390 21.26 -1.35 -7.07
N GLU A 391 22.11 -1.18 -8.09
CA GLU A 391 21.89 -1.76 -9.42
C GLU A 391 21.83 -3.30 -9.49
N LEU A 392 22.27 -4.01 -8.44
CA LEU A 392 22.20 -5.46 -8.34
C LEU A 392 20.92 -5.95 -7.66
N GLY A 393 20.17 -5.05 -7.01
CA GLY A 393 18.90 -5.33 -6.37
C GLY A 393 18.80 -4.87 -4.93
N LEU A 394 17.98 -5.56 -4.14
CA LEU A 394 17.75 -5.26 -2.73
C LEU A 394 18.58 -6.20 -1.86
N HIS A 395 19.45 -5.63 -1.02
CA HIS A 395 20.28 -6.35 -0.07
C HIS A 395 19.68 -6.19 1.33
N VAL A 396 19.35 -7.32 1.97
CA VAL A 396 18.69 -7.36 3.28
C VAL A 396 19.62 -7.96 4.33
N THR A 397 19.89 -7.21 5.39
CA THR A 397 20.65 -7.69 6.56
C THR A 397 19.88 -7.42 7.84
N SER A 398 19.60 -8.47 8.60
CA SER A 398 18.94 -8.37 9.92
C SER A 398 19.96 -8.11 11.02
N TYR A 399 19.51 -7.42 12.08
CA TYR A 399 20.17 -7.46 13.37
C TYR A 399 19.45 -8.44 14.29
N SER A 400 20.20 -9.32 14.95
CA SER A 400 19.67 -10.31 15.88
C SER A 400 20.16 -10.05 17.30
N HIS A 401 19.31 -10.34 18.29
CA HIS A 401 19.72 -10.38 19.68
C HIS A 401 19.25 -11.71 20.28
N VAL A 402 20.19 -12.54 20.71
CA VAL A 402 19.92 -13.88 21.21
C VAL A 402 20.50 -14.05 22.60
N THR A 403 19.68 -14.46 23.58
CA THR A 403 20.14 -14.71 24.95
C THR A 403 20.30 -16.21 25.20
N ASN A 404 21.26 -16.56 26.06
CA ASN A 404 21.49 -17.95 26.45
C ASN A 404 20.32 -18.47 27.29
N VAL A 405 19.95 -19.74 27.12
CA VAL A 405 18.96 -20.43 27.95
C VAL A 405 19.48 -20.76 29.35
N LYS A 406 20.81 -20.88 29.53
CA LYS A 406 21.46 -21.37 30.78
C LYS A 406 21.90 -20.27 31.75
N ASN A 407 22.10 -19.03 31.29
CA ASN A 407 22.59 -17.94 32.13
C ASN A 407 21.44 -16.99 32.45
N GLN A 408 21.01 -16.96 33.72
CA GLN A 408 20.04 -16.01 34.27
C GLN A 408 20.67 -14.64 34.63
N ASP A 409 21.66 -14.16 33.86
CA ASP A 409 22.26 -12.87 34.16
C ASP A 409 21.29 -11.75 33.74
N ASN A 410 20.54 -11.21 34.73
CA ASN A 410 19.74 -9.97 34.71
C ASN A 410 18.82 -9.73 33.48
N GLY A 411 18.33 -10.79 32.84
CA GLY A 411 17.40 -10.68 31.71
C GLY A 411 16.58 -11.95 31.50
N SER A 412 15.61 -11.90 30.58
CA SER A 412 14.77 -13.05 30.26
C SER A 412 15.58 -14.06 29.40
N PRO A 413 15.74 -15.33 29.84
CA PRO A 413 16.58 -16.30 29.14
C PRO A 413 15.95 -16.81 27.84
N GLY A 414 16.79 -17.25 26.92
CA GLY A 414 16.36 -17.96 25.71
C GLY A 414 15.61 -17.12 24.67
N MET A 415 15.90 -15.83 24.60
CA MET A 415 15.31 -14.88 23.65
C MET A 415 15.94 -14.97 22.28
N HIS A 416 15.16 -14.66 21.24
CA HIS A 416 15.60 -14.53 19.86
C HIS A 416 14.87 -13.36 19.20
N PHE A 417 15.47 -12.18 19.25
CA PHE A 417 14.90 -10.97 18.67
C PHE A 417 15.44 -10.74 17.26
N CYS A 418 14.57 -10.34 16.35
CA CYS A 418 14.89 -10.17 14.93
C CYS A 418 14.37 -8.84 14.39
N LYS A 419 15.21 -8.16 13.60
CA LYS A 419 14.72 -7.13 12.67
C LYS A 419 14.23 -7.83 11.41
N LEU A 420 12.92 -7.92 11.22
CA LEU A 420 12.32 -8.68 10.15
C LEU A 420 11.90 -7.78 8.98
N LEU A 421 12.11 -8.29 7.77
CA LEU A 421 11.55 -7.74 6.54
C LEU A 421 10.03 -7.89 6.60
N SER A 422 9.31 -6.78 6.49
CA SER A 422 7.87 -6.77 6.35
C SER A 422 7.47 -7.54 5.07
N PRO A 423 6.59 -8.56 5.15
CA PRO A 423 5.93 -9.13 3.99
C PRO A 423 5.36 -8.08 3.03
N TYR A 424 4.75 -7.01 3.53
CA TYR A 424 4.19 -5.97 2.66
C TYR A 424 5.26 -5.16 1.92
N ARG A 425 6.40 -4.87 2.55
CA ARG A 425 7.57 -4.27 1.90
C ARG A 425 8.17 -5.18 0.84
N ALA A 426 8.26 -6.48 1.11
CA ALA A 426 8.68 -7.47 0.11
C ALA A 426 7.71 -7.52 -1.09
N MET A 427 6.41 -7.34 -0.85
CA MET A 427 5.39 -7.30 -1.88
C MET A 427 5.54 -6.04 -2.75
N GLU A 428 5.76 -4.89 -2.12
CA GLU A 428 6.03 -3.63 -2.83
C GLU A 428 7.30 -3.70 -3.69
N TRP A 429 8.36 -4.36 -3.19
CA TRP A 429 9.56 -4.64 -4.00
C TRP A 429 9.23 -5.39 -5.28
N ILE A 430 8.41 -6.44 -5.21
CA ILE A 430 8.01 -7.26 -6.38
C ILE A 430 7.15 -6.46 -7.37
N TYR A 431 6.26 -5.60 -6.89
CA TYR A 431 5.33 -4.85 -7.74
C TYR A 431 5.97 -3.59 -8.36
N ILE A 432 6.92 -2.96 -7.66
CA ILE A 432 7.36 -1.60 -8.00
C ILE A 432 8.88 -1.52 -8.09
N ASP A 433 9.56 -1.53 -6.95
CA ASP A 433 10.94 -1.05 -6.89
C ASP A 433 11.93 -1.96 -7.63
N SER A 434 11.67 -3.27 -7.70
CA SER A 434 12.47 -4.21 -8.50
C SER A 434 12.33 -3.99 -10.02
N LEU A 435 11.24 -3.36 -10.47
CA LEU A 435 10.92 -3.16 -11.88
C LEU A 435 11.42 -1.80 -12.42
N LYS A 436 11.97 -0.95 -11.55
CA LYS A 436 12.55 0.34 -11.92
C LYS A 436 13.84 0.11 -12.73
N ILE A 437 14.11 1.01 -13.67
CA ILE A 437 15.29 0.93 -14.55
C ILE A 437 16.56 1.16 -13.70
N ASN A 438 17.63 0.41 -13.96
CA ASN A 438 18.91 0.51 -13.22
C ASN A 438 19.35 1.98 -13.05
N GLY A 439 19.55 2.40 -11.79
CA GLY A 439 19.97 3.76 -11.41
C GLY A 439 18.86 4.66 -10.84
N THR A 440 17.63 4.16 -10.70
CA THR A 440 16.48 4.96 -10.21
C THR A 440 15.86 4.45 -8.91
N ILE A 441 16.52 3.46 -8.29
CA ILE A 441 16.18 3.03 -6.94
C ILE A 441 16.70 4.10 -5.97
N ASN A 442 15.82 4.63 -5.11
CA ASN A 442 16.19 5.66 -4.15
C ASN A 442 17.27 5.11 -3.21
N THR A 443 18.52 5.53 -3.44
CA THR A 443 19.69 5.20 -2.63
C THR A 443 19.73 5.95 -1.29
N THR A 444 18.72 6.76 -1.01
CA THR A 444 18.63 7.61 0.18
C THR A 444 17.66 7.04 1.21
N GLN A 445 18.01 5.90 1.78
CA GLN A 445 17.55 5.49 3.11
C GLN A 445 18.77 4.97 3.90
N SER A 446 19.70 5.88 4.22
CA SER A 446 20.80 5.65 5.17
C SER A 446 20.37 5.94 6.60
#